data_AF-A0A0X3RPK6-F1
#
_entry.id   AF-A0A0X3RPK6-F1
#
_cell.length_a   1.000
_cell.length_b   1.000
_cell.length_c   1.000
_cell.angle_alpha   90.00
_cell.angle_beta   90.00
_cell.angle_gamma   90.00
#
_symmetry.space_group_name_H-M   'P 1'
#
loop_
_entity.id
_entity.type
_entity.pdbx_description
1 polymer ?
#
loop_
_entity_poly.entity_id
_entity_poly.type
_entity_poly.pdbx_seq_one_letter_code
_entity_poly.pdbx_strand_id
1 'polypeptide(L)'
;MLERSNRLLVGLDTGLFATCCCMWLDLDTGMVGIASAGHPFPVINDQDGRLTTPTLSTGPPLGVDPDATFEQADTLLEPGSLVALYTDGLLDLRHHPVERALSKLCEQLTDRRTLDLEALADELIKGASASSLRDDDLVLLLMRYEGAQPDASRRVARYSIERNDLQQVRRLRHALESLACTWQLQIDVDDLQLLVSEVVTNSLIHAQTEVDVLLRSYPGRLRVEVRDSNPRPPILAAIVGGEEAVNDEAESGRGMLIVDAVAWAWGTSPAGRGKTTWFELKAKS
;
A
#
# COMPACT_ATOMS: atom_id res chain seq x y z
N MET A 1 11.37 10.41 -17.48
CA MET A 1 11.92 9.38 -16.57
C MET A 1 12.34 8.14 -17.34
N LEU A 2 11.42 7.51 -18.10
CA LEU A 2 11.67 6.29 -18.87
C LEU A 2 12.86 6.39 -19.82
N GLU A 3 13.01 7.47 -20.59
CA GLU A 3 14.18 7.68 -21.46
C GLU A 3 15.52 7.65 -20.70
N ARG A 4 15.56 8.21 -19.49
CA ARG A 4 16.78 8.20 -18.66
C ARG A 4 17.08 6.79 -18.16
N SER A 5 16.05 6.05 -17.74
CA SER A 5 16.17 4.64 -17.36
C SER A 5 16.58 3.76 -18.55
N ASN A 6 16.05 4.04 -19.74
CA ASN A 6 16.39 3.35 -20.99
C ASN A 6 17.88 3.54 -21.32
N ARG A 7 18.36 4.79 -21.35
CA ARG A 7 19.77 5.10 -21.58
C ARG A 7 20.70 4.45 -20.55
N LEU A 8 20.27 4.37 -19.28
CA LEU A 8 21.02 3.68 -18.24
C LEU A 8 21.11 2.17 -18.53
N LEU A 9 19.98 1.53 -18.83
CA LEU A 9 19.92 0.09 -19.12
C LEU A 9 20.75 -0.28 -20.35
N VAL A 10 20.65 0.49 -21.43
CA VAL A 10 21.49 0.31 -22.63
C VAL A 10 22.97 0.54 -22.29
N GLY A 11 23.29 1.58 -21.50
CA GLY A 11 24.66 1.89 -21.11
C GLY A 11 25.34 0.86 -20.22
N LEU A 12 24.56 -0.03 -19.58
CA LEU A 12 25.09 -1.17 -18.81
C LEU A 12 25.54 -2.34 -19.72
N ASP A 13 25.16 -2.34 -21.01
CA ASP A 13 25.55 -3.31 -22.04
C ASP A 13 25.43 -4.79 -21.61
N THR A 14 24.38 -5.09 -20.85
CA THR A 14 24.14 -6.44 -20.31
C THR A 14 23.34 -7.34 -21.26
N GLY A 15 22.79 -6.77 -22.34
CA GLY A 15 21.79 -7.42 -23.19
C GLY A 15 20.44 -7.65 -22.50
N LEU A 16 20.24 -7.13 -21.28
CA LEU A 16 19.00 -7.24 -20.54
C LEU A 16 18.02 -6.13 -20.95
N PHE A 17 16.73 -6.46 -20.93
CA PHE A 17 15.64 -5.51 -21.13
C PHE A 17 14.63 -5.59 -19.98
N ALA A 18 13.81 -4.54 -19.85
CA ALA A 18 12.75 -4.49 -18.84
C ALA A 18 11.49 -3.79 -19.36
N THR A 19 10.32 -4.32 -19.01
CA THR A 19 9.05 -3.62 -19.22
C THR A 19 8.74 -2.71 -18.03
N CYS A 20 8.21 -1.52 -18.27
CA CYS A 20 7.86 -0.59 -17.20
C CYS A 20 6.65 0.27 -17.58
N CYS A 21 5.68 0.41 -16.67
CA CYS A 21 4.66 1.44 -16.74
C CYS A 21 4.86 2.41 -15.58
N CYS A 22 4.87 3.71 -15.88
CA CYS A 22 4.93 4.77 -14.89
C CYS A 22 3.64 5.59 -14.93
N MET A 23 3.14 5.93 -13.75
CA MET A 23 1.98 6.78 -13.58
C MET A 23 2.33 7.92 -12.63
N TRP A 24 1.98 9.14 -13.01
CA TRP A 24 2.16 10.34 -12.18
C TRP A 24 0.79 10.97 -11.93
N LEU A 25 0.38 11.06 -10.67
CA LEU A 25 -0.91 11.59 -10.27
C LEU A 25 -0.71 12.93 -9.55
N ASP A 26 -1.30 13.98 -10.11
CA ASP A 26 -1.58 15.22 -9.39
C ASP A 26 -2.83 15.01 -8.53
N LEU A 27 -2.66 15.03 -7.21
CA LEU A 27 -3.74 14.75 -6.27
C LEU A 27 -4.72 15.93 -6.14
N ASP A 28 -4.27 17.15 -6.45
CA ASP A 28 -5.05 18.37 -6.32
C ASP A 28 -5.96 18.59 -7.53
N THR A 29 -5.63 17.98 -8.67
CA THR A 29 -6.43 18.09 -9.90
C THR A 29 -7.02 16.76 -10.36
N GLY A 30 -6.46 15.63 -9.91
CA GLY A 30 -6.81 14.30 -10.42
C GLY A 30 -6.19 14.01 -11.78
N MET A 31 -5.35 14.91 -12.31
CA MET A 31 -4.68 14.71 -13.59
C MET A 31 -3.62 13.60 -13.45
N VAL A 32 -3.68 12.64 -14.36
CA VAL A 32 -2.75 11.52 -14.40
C VAL A 32 -2.03 11.48 -15.72
N GLY A 33 -0.70 11.52 -15.65
CA GLY A 33 0.18 11.22 -16.78
C GLY A 33 0.64 9.76 -16.72
N ILE A 34 0.52 9.04 -17.83
CA ILE A 34 0.84 7.61 -17.93
C ILE A 34 1.78 7.39 -19.11
N ALA A 35 2.91 6.74 -18.87
CA ALA A 35 3.83 6.35 -19.94
C ALA A 35 4.23 4.88 -19.76
N SER A 36 4.33 4.15 -20.87
CA SER A 36 4.67 2.73 -20.85
C SER A 36 5.77 2.37 -21.84
N ALA A 37 6.72 1.57 -21.36
CA ALA A 37 7.79 0.90 -22.10
C ALA A 37 7.51 -0.61 -22.09
N GLY A 38 6.81 -1.10 -23.11
CA GLY A 38 6.51 -2.51 -23.32
C GLY A 38 5.59 -3.17 -22.28
N HIS A 39 5.04 -2.41 -21.32
CA HIS A 39 4.16 -2.91 -20.27
C HIS A 39 2.69 -2.60 -20.56
N PRO A 40 1.72 -3.41 -20.09
CA PRO A 40 0.32 -3.04 -20.22
C PRO A 40 -0.01 -1.71 -19.53
N PHE A 41 -0.93 -0.96 -20.13
CA PHE A 41 -1.48 0.24 -19.49
C PHE A 41 -2.37 -0.15 -18.30
N PRO A 42 -2.45 0.73 -17.27
CA PRO A 42 -3.33 0.49 -16.14
C PRO A 42 -4.80 0.42 -16.57
N VAL A 43 -5.56 -0.38 -15.85
CA VAL A 43 -7.02 -0.36 -15.91
C VAL A 43 -7.52 0.76 -15.02
N ILE A 44 -8.22 1.73 -15.59
CA ILE A 44 -8.94 2.76 -14.85
C ILE A 44 -10.42 2.43 -14.94
N ASN A 45 -11.02 2.15 -13.79
CA ASN A 45 -12.42 1.84 -13.61
C ASN A 45 -13.09 3.05 -12.94
N ASP A 46 -13.95 3.74 -13.67
CA ASP A 46 -14.69 4.88 -13.13
C ASP A 46 -15.80 4.43 -12.16
N GLN A 47 -16.54 5.39 -11.59
CA GLN A 47 -17.62 5.07 -10.66
C GLN A 47 -18.79 4.29 -11.28
N ASP A 48 -18.98 4.43 -12.60
CA ASP A 48 -20.03 3.77 -13.38
C ASP A 48 -19.57 2.39 -13.89
N GLY A 49 -18.37 1.96 -13.52
CA GLY A 49 -17.79 0.68 -13.91
C GLY A 49 -17.20 0.65 -15.32
N ARG A 50 -17.06 1.81 -15.97
CA ARG A 50 -16.55 1.89 -17.35
C ARG A 50 -15.03 1.85 -17.32
N LEU A 51 -14.51 1.09 -18.28
CA LEU A 51 -13.08 0.99 -18.52
C LEU A 51 -12.61 2.21 -19.30
N THR A 52 -11.71 2.98 -18.69
CA THR A 52 -10.92 3.98 -19.39
C THR A 52 -9.49 3.45 -19.54
N THR A 53 -9.10 3.15 -20.77
CA THR A 53 -7.71 2.83 -21.12
C THR A 53 -7.13 3.99 -21.91
N PRO A 54 -5.91 4.45 -21.59
CA PRO A 54 -5.20 5.40 -22.43
C PRO A 54 -5.12 4.92 -23.88
N THR A 55 -5.53 5.75 -24.84
CA THR A 55 -5.40 5.48 -26.27
C THR A 55 -4.01 5.88 -26.74
N LEU A 56 -3.00 5.08 -26.42
CA LEU A 56 -1.64 5.21 -26.96
C LEU A 56 -1.04 3.84 -27.26
N SER A 57 -0.12 3.79 -28.23
CA SER A 57 0.74 2.63 -28.42
C SER A 57 1.82 2.58 -27.34
N THR A 58 2.06 1.40 -26.78
CA THR A 58 3.19 1.17 -25.88
C THR A 58 4.51 1.37 -26.62
N GLY A 59 5.47 2.09 -26.02
CA GLY A 59 6.85 2.12 -26.52
C GLY A 59 7.54 0.75 -26.38
N PRO A 60 8.73 0.54 -26.97
CA PRO A 60 9.47 -0.71 -26.82
C PRO A 60 9.93 -0.94 -25.36
N PRO A 61 10.26 -2.17 -24.94
CA PRO A 61 10.87 -2.39 -23.63
C PRO A 61 12.17 -1.58 -23.45
N LEU A 62 12.44 -1.18 -22.21
CA LEU A 62 13.68 -0.48 -21.86
C LEU A 62 14.89 -1.38 -22.15
N GLY A 63 15.97 -0.82 -22.67
CA GLY A 63 17.20 -1.55 -23.01
C GLY A 63 17.24 -2.09 -24.45
N VAL A 64 16.16 -1.99 -25.21
CA VAL A 64 16.08 -2.53 -26.59
C VAL A 64 16.59 -1.53 -27.62
N ASP A 65 16.12 -0.28 -27.55
CA ASP A 65 16.48 0.78 -28.49
C ASP A 65 16.91 2.02 -27.70
N PRO A 66 18.18 2.47 -27.80
CA PRO A 66 18.69 3.64 -27.07
C PRO A 66 17.97 4.95 -27.41
N ASP A 67 17.43 5.05 -28.61
CA ASP A 67 16.82 6.28 -29.15
C ASP A 67 15.28 6.25 -29.03
N ALA A 68 14.73 5.21 -28.41
CA ALA A 68 13.29 5.09 -28.18
C ALA A 68 12.74 6.26 -27.34
N THR A 69 11.65 6.83 -27.84
CA THR A 69 10.83 7.80 -27.11
C THR A 69 9.61 7.10 -26.51
N PHE A 70 9.12 7.64 -25.39
CA PHE A 70 7.98 7.10 -24.66
C PHE A 70 6.92 8.16 -24.53
N GLU A 71 5.83 8.00 -25.26
CA GLU A 71 4.70 8.94 -25.22
C GLU A 71 3.97 8.83 -23.88
N GLN A 72 3.54 9.99 -23.38
CA GLN A 72 2.71 10.10 -22.19
C GLN A 72 1.26 10.36 -22.60
N ALA A 73 0.33 9.56 -22.07
CA ALA A 73 -1.09 9.84 -22.12
C ALA A 73 -1.50 10.57 -20.85
N ASP A 74 -2.25 11.64 -21.01
CA ASP A 74 -2.90 12.32 -19.91
C ASP A 74 -4.37 11.91 -19.83
N THR A 75 -4.84 11.60 -18.64
CA THR A 75 -6.24 11.32 -18.35
C THR A 75 -6.63 11.93 -17.02
N LEU A 76 -7.90 12.27 -16.87
CA LEU A 76 -8.44 12.76 -15.61
C LEU A 76 -9.01 11.59 -14.81
N LEU A 77 -8.63 11.46 -13.55
CA LEU A 77 -9.33 10.58 -12.62
C LEU A 77 -10.48 11.35 -11.96
N GLU A 78 -11.68 10.81 -12.10
CA GLU A 78 -12.81 11.28 -11.31
C GLU A 78 -12.71 10.74 -9.88
N PRO A 79 -13.21 11.47 -8.87
CA PRO A 79 -13.34 10.94 -7.53
C PRO A 79 -14.05 9.58 -7.56
N GLY A 80 -13.67 8.65 -6.70
CA GLY A 80 -14.16 7.27 -6.66
C GLY A 80 -13.58 6.32 -7.72
N SER A 81 -12.73 6.78 -8.63
CA SER A 81 -12.08 5.92 -9.63
C SER A 81 -11.14 4.90 -8.99
N LEU A 82 -11.18 3.66 -9.47
CA LEU A 82 -10.23 2.61 -9.14
C LEU A 82 -9.20 2.48 -10.26
N VAL A 83 -7.92 2.42 -9.90
CA VAL A 83 -6.80 2.23 -10.82
C VAL A 83 -6.07 0.96 -10.44
N ALA A 84 -5.85 0.09 -11.42
CA ALA A 84 -5.08 -1.14 -11.27
C ALA A 84 -3.87 -1.13 -12.22
N LEU A 85 -2.67 -1.14 -11.64
CA LEU A 85 -1.43 -1.49 -12.35
C LEU A 85 -1.15 -2.97 -12.08
N TYR A 86 -0.81 -3.71 -13.12
CA TYR A 86 -0.67 -5.16 -13.03
C TYR A 86 0.37 -5.66 -14.02
N THR A 87 1.01 -6.79 -13.68
CA THR A 87 1.76 -7.56 -14.66
C THR A 87 0.84 -8.49 -15.44
N ASP A 88 1.25 -8.89 -16.64
CA ASP A 88 0.53 -9.82 -17.53
C ASP A 88 0.15 -11.12 -16.81
N GLY A 89 0.98 -11.51 -15.85
CA GLY A 89 0.73 -12.62 -14.95
C GLY A 89 -0.54 -12.49 -14.12
N LEU A 90 -1.24 -11.35 -14.07
CA LEU A 90 -2.59 -11.22 -13.48
C LEU A 90 -3.69 -11.70 -14.44
N LEU A 91 -3.52 -11.50 -15.74
CA LEU A 91 -4.53 -11.77 -16.77
C LEU A 91 -4.47 -13.24 -17.23
N ASP A 92 -5.62 -13.80 -17.59
CA ASP A 92 -5.68 -15.15 -18.19
C ASP A 92 -5.57 -15.06 -19.73
N LEU A 93 -4.38 -14.66 -20.20
CA LEU A 93 -4.11 -14.49 -21.62
C LEU A 93 -3.96 -15.82 -22.38
N ARG A 94 -3.89 -16.96 -21.67
CA ARG A 94 -3.82 -18.30 -22.28
C ARG A 94 -5.17 -18.73 -22.85
N HIS A 95 -6.26 -18.39 -22.17
CA HIS A 95 -7.61 -18.81 -22.55
C HIS A 95 -8.44 -17.68 -23.16
N HIS A 96 -8.04 -16.42 -22.97
CA HIS A 96 -8.83 -15.26 -23.38
C HIS A 96 -7.96 -14.22 -24.10
N PRO A 97 -8.51 -13.55 -25.12
CA PRO A 97 -7.86 -12.38 -25.70
C PRO A 97 -7.77 -11.26 -24.67
N VAL A 98 -6.78 -10.37 -24.83
CA VAL A 98 -6.45 -9.29 -23.90
C VAL A 98 -7.68 -8.46 -23.55
N GLU A 99 -8.48 -8.08 -24.54
CA GLU A 99 -9.66 -7.23 -24.37
C GLU A 99 -10.70 -7.88 -23.44
N ARG A 100 -10.87 -9.20 -23.56
CA ARG A 100 -11.80 -9.96 -22.71
C ARG A 100 -11.26 -10.11 -21.29
N ALA A 101 -9.95 -10.32 -21.14
CA ALA A 101 -9.31 -10.39 -19.83
C ALA A 101 -9.40 -9.05 -19.08
N LEU A 102 -9.18 -7.94 -19.78
CA LEU A 102 -9.33 -6.58 -19.22
C LEU A 102 -10.78 -6.25 -18.86
N SER A 103 -11.74 -6.63 -19.71
CA SER A 103 -13.16 -6.45 -19.42
C SER A 103 -13.57 -7.19 -18.14
N LYS A 104 -13.13 -8.44 -17.98
CA LYS A 104 -13.37 -9.25 -16.77
C LYS A 104 -12.74 -8.63 -15.52
N LEU A 105 -11.52 -8.09 -15.63
CA LEU A 105 -10.88 -7.38 -14.52
C LEU A 105 -11.69 -6.13 -14.12
N CYS A 106 -12.18 -5.37 -15.11
CA CYS A 106 -13.04 -4.19 -14.88
C CYS A 106 -14.37 -4.56 -14.20
N GLU A 107 -15.02 -5.64 -14.63
CA GLU A 107 -16.22 -6.19 -13.97
C GLU A 107 -15.93 -6.53 -12.50
N GLN A 108 -14.82 -7.24 -12.24
CA GLN A 108 -14.44 -7.61 -10.87
C GLN A 108 -14.13 -6.40 -9.98
N LEU A 109 -13.51 -5.35 -10.52
CA LEU A 109 -13.29 -4.08 -9.79
C LEU A 109 -14.63 -3.41 -9.47
N THR A 110 -15.56 -3.41 -10.42
CA THR A 110 -16.88 -2.78 -10.28
C THR A 110 -17.74 -3.50 -9.24
N ASP A 111 -17.88 -4.82 -9.36
CA ASP A 111 -18.72 -5.66 -8.50
C ASP A 111 -18.28 -5.61 -7.03
N ARG A 112 -16.99 -5.39 -6.80
CA ARG A 112 -16.36 -5.45 -5.49
C ARG A 112 -15.88 -4.08 -5.01
N ARG A 113 -16.34 -2.99 -5.63
CA ARG A 113 -15.86 -1.63 -5.34
C ARG A 113 -16.11 -1.19 -3.90
N THR A 114 -17.02 -1.83 -3.18
CA THR A 114 -17.33 -1.54 -1.76
C THR A 114 -16.33 -2.17 -0.79
N LEU A 115 -15.53 -3.13 -1.24
CA LEU A 115 -14.44 -3.66 -0.43
C LEU A 115 -13.35 -2.60 -0.24
N ASP A 116 -12.62 -2.72 0.86
CA ASP A 116 -11.33 -2.06 0.97
C ASP A 116 -10.36 -2.60 -0.10
N LEU A 117 -9.29 -1.85 -0.36
CA LEU A 117 -8.36 -2.17 -1.45
C LEU A 117 -7.55 -3.45 -1.20
N GLU A 118 -7.34 -3.84 0.06
CA GLU A 118 -6.56 -5.03 0.42
C GLU A 118 -7.39 -6.29 0.17
N ALA A 119 -8.62 -6.31 0.69
CA ALA A 119 -9.58 -7.38 0.41
C ALA A 119 -9.89 -7.49 -1.09
N LEU A 120 -10.01 -6.36 -1.80
CA LEU A 120 -10.17 -6.36 -3.26
C LEU A 120 -8.97 -6.97 -3.97
N ALA A 121 -7.74 -6.60 -3.58
CA ALA A 121 -6.52 -7.16 -4.15
C ALA A 121 -6.45 -8.67 -3.91
N ASP A 122 -6.73 -9.13 -2.69
CA ASP A 122 -6.75 -10.55 -2.33
C ASP A 122 -7.73 -11.35 -3.20
N GLU A 123 -8.96 -10.85 -3.39
CA GLU A 123 -9.97 -11.53 -4.20
C GLU A 123 -9.59 -11.57 -5.69
N LEU A 124 -8.96 -10.51 -6.21
CA LEU A 124 -8.42 -10.50 -7.57
C LEU A 124 -7.27 -11.51 -7.73
N ILE A 125 -6.33 -11.53 -6.79
CA ILE A 125 -5.19 -12.44 -6.79
C ILE A 125 -5.65 -13.90 -6.66
N LYS A 126 -6.57 -14.21 -5.74
CA LYS A 126 -7.14 -15.55 -5.58
C LYS A 126 -7.86 -16.02 -6.85
N GLY A 127 -8.71 -15.16 -7.41
CA GLY A 127 -9.44 -15.45 -8.64
C GLY A 127 -8.49 -15.71 -9.82
N ALA A 128 -7.39 -14.97 -9.89
CA ALA A 128 -6.37 -15.13 -10.91
C ALA A 128 -5.54 -16.41 -10.71
N SER A 129 -5.20 -16.75 -9.46
CA SER A 129 -4.39 -17.93 -9.07
C SER A 129 -5.13 -19.26 -9.23
N ALA A 130 -6.47 -19.26 -9.13
CA ALA A 130 -7.29 -20.46 -9.30
C ALA A 130 -7.26 -21.04 -10.73
N SER A 131 -6.72 -20.30 -11.70
CA SER A 131 -6.71 -20.62 -13.15
C SER A 131 -5.58 -21.60 -13.59
N SER A 132 -4.81 -22.16 -12.66
CA SER A 132 -3.71 -23.15 -12.86
C SER A 132 -2.38 -22.62 -13.45
N LEU A 133 -1.27 -23.13 -12.87
CA LEU A 133 0.15 -23.12 -13.32
C LEU A 133 0.59 -21.92 -14.17
N ARG A 134 0.93 -20.81 -13.50
CA ARG A 134 1.53 -19.62 -14.12
C ARG A 134 3.04 -19.75 -14.18
N ASP A 135 3.61 -19.41 -15.34
CA ASP A 135 5.07 -19.25 -15.53
C ASP A 135 5.54 -17.82 -15.22
N ASP A 136 4.62 -16.85 -15.19
CA ASP A 136 4.93 -15.41 -15.05
C ASP A 136 4.59 -14.85 -13.66
N ASP A 137 5.38 -13.85 -13.24
CA ASP A 137 5.18 -13.14 -11.98
C ASP A 137 3.86 -12.37 -11.95
N LEU A 138 3.13 -12.49 -10.83
CA LEU A 138 1.89 -11.76 -10.55
C LEU A 138 2.18 -10.61 -9.59
N VAL A 139 2.01 -9.38 -10.09
CA VAL A 139 2.04 -8.16 -9.29
C VAL A 139 0.77 -7.37 -9.58
N LEU A 140 0.14 -6.85 -8.52
CA LEU A 140 -1.02 -5.98 -8.58
C LEU A 140 -0.82 -4.79 -7.63
N LEU A 141 -1.05 -3.59 -8.14
CA LEU A 141 -1.12 -2.36 -7.36
C LEU A 141 -2.48 -1.71 -7.61
N LEU A 142 -3.26 -1.58 -6.54
CA LEU A 142 -4.57 -0.91 -6.57
C LEU A 142 -4.48 0.47 -5.92
N MET A 143 -5.19 1.42 -6.52
CA MET A 143 -5.39 2.76 -5.99
C MET A 143 -6.86 3.14 -6.15
N ARG A 144 -7.41 3.83 -5.16
CA ARG A 144 -8.68 4.55 -5.28
C ARG A 144 -8.39 6.03 -5.19
N TYR A 145 -8.80 6.80 -6.20
CA TYR A 145 -8.73 8.26 -6.14
C TYR A 145 -10.00 8.79 -5.49
N GLU A 146 -9.92 9.44 -4.33
CA GLU A 146 -11.09 9.95 -3.62
C GLU A 146 -11.44 11.40 -3.98
N GLY A 147 -10.74 11.98 -4.96
CA GLY A 147 -10.88 13.37 -5.38
C GLY A 147 -9.89 14.30 -4.70
N ALA A 148 -9.69 15.45 -5.34
CA ALA A 148 -8.95 16.55 -4.76
C ALA A 148 -9.74 17.10 -3.60
N GLN A 149 -9.15 17.10 -2.41
CA GLN A 149 -9.74 17.74 -1.25
C GLN A 149 -9.09 19.12 -1.10
N PRO A 150 -9.78 20.22 -1.45
CA PRO A 150 -9.18 21.56 -1.52
C PRO A 150 -8.62 22.06 -0.18
N ASP A 151 -9.11 21.50 0.94
CA ASP A 151 -8.66 21.79 2.31
C ASP A 151 -7.81 20.67 2.94
N ALA A 152 -7.54 19.57 2.21
CA ALA A 152 -6.69 18.51 2.71
C ALA A 152 -5.22 18.92 2.56
N SER A 153 -4.77 19.78 3.48
CA SER A 153 -3.39 19.71 3.93
C SER A 153 -3.09 18.24 4.18
N ARG A 154 -2.25 17.62 3.35
CA ARG A 154 -2.03 16.17 3.33
C ARG A 154 -1.63 15.72 4.74
N ARG A 155 -2.59 15.19 5.50
CA ARG A 155 -2.42 14.79 6.90
C ARG A 155 -1.74 13.43 6.95
N VAL A 156 -0.48 13.45 6.51
CA VAL A 156 0.44 12.32 6.51
C VAL A 156 1.70 12.72 7.25
N ALA A 157 2.10 11.89 8.22
CA ALA A 157 3.33 12.09 8.97
C ALA A 157 4.10 10.78 9.03
N ARG A 158 5.42 10.87 8.86
CA ARG A 158 6.33 9.73 8.96
C ARG A 158 7.37 10.00 10.02
N TYR A 159 7.60 9.01 10.87
CA TYR A 159 8.67 8.98 11.86
C TYR A 159 9.48 7.71 11.64
N SER A 160 10.78 7.77 11.87
CA SER A 160 11.65 6.61 11.87
C SER A 160 12.29 6.50 13.26
N ILE A 161 12.30 5.30 13.83
CA ILE A 161 12.81 5.03 15.16
C ILE A 161 13.94 4.03 15.09
N GLU A 162 15.11 4.46 15.57
CA GLU A 162 16.28 3.61 15.72
C GLU A 162 16.17 2.72 16.96
N ARG A 163 16.59 1.45 16.84
CA ARG A 163 16.52 0.46 17.92
C ARG A 163 17.23 0.90 19.21
N ASN A 164 18.37 1.57 19.07
CA ASN A 164 19.25 1.89 20.21
C ASN A 164 18.84 3.18 20.93
N ASP A 165 17.75 3.83 20.52
CA ASP A 165 17.31 5.09 21.09
C ASP A 165 15.82 5.04 21.48
N LEU A 166 15.54 4.35 22.58
CA LEU A 166 14.20 4.29 23.19
C LEU A 166 13.67 5.67 23.62
N GLN A 167 14.51 6.72 23.69
CA GLN A 167 14.04 8.09 23.92
C GLN A 167 13.23 8.60 22.72
N GLN A 168 13.43 8.04 21.52
CA GLN A 168 12.63 8.39 20.34
C GLN A 168 11.17 7.96 20.49
N VAL A 169 10.86 6.91 21.25
CA VAL A 169 9.46 6.54 21.58
C VAL A 169 8.80 7.63 22.43
N ARG A 170 9.54 8.21 23.39
CA ARG A 170 9.04 9.34 24.19
C ARG A 170 8.85 10.60 23.35
N ARG A 171 9.76 10.88 22.40
CA ARG A 171 9.64 12.02 21.46
C ARG A 171 8.46 11.83 20.51
N LEU A 172 8.26 10.61 20.01
CA LEU A 172 7.10 10.29 19.17
C LEU A 172 5.81 10.61 19.91
N ARG A 173 5.67 10.23 21.19
CA ARG A 173 4.50 10.55 22.01
C ARG A 173 4.15 12.05 22.01
N HIS A 174 5.13 12.91 22.27
CA HIS A 174 4.93 14.37 22.25
C HIS A 174 4.65 14.91 20.84
N ALA A 175 5.26 14.29 19.82
CA ALA A 175 4.99 14.64 18.42
C ALA A 175 3.55 14.30 18.02
N LEU A 176 2.98 13.20 18.54
CA LEU A 176 1.60 12.80 18.30
C LEU A 176 0.59 13.79 18.90
N GLU A 177 0.85 14.34 20.09
CA GLU A 177 0.05 15.44 20.67
C GLU A 177 0.02 16.66 19.75
N SER A 178 1.21 17.09 19.33
CA SER A 178 1.36 18.27 18.45
C SER A 178 0.68 18.05 17.11
N LEU A 179 0.80 16.85 16.55
CA LEU A 179 0.17 16.45 15.31
C LEU A 179 -1.35 16.39 15.45
N ALA A 180 -1.87 15.78 16.51
CA ALA A 180 -3.32 15.71 16.75
C ALA A 180 -3.94 17.11 16.86
N CYS A 181 -3.24 18.05 17.51
CA CYS A 181 -3.65 19.45 17.57
C CYS A 181 -3.60 20.13 16.19
N THR A 182 -2.48 20.00 15.48
CA THR A 182 -2.28 20.61 14.14
C THR A 182 -3.28 20.09 13.12
N TRP A 183 -3.58 18.79 13.19
CA TRP A 183 -4.54 18.12 12.32
C TRP A 183 -5.97 18.19 12.87
N GLN A 184 -6.21 18.82 14.02
CA GLN A 184 -7.53 18.94 14.65
C GLN A 184 -8.26 17.58 14.72
N LEU A 185 -7.52 16.51 15.04
CA LEU A 185 -8.07 15.16 15.05
C LEU A 185 -9.10 15.04 16.17
N GLN A 186 -10.29 14.55 15.81
CA GLN A 186 -11.35 14.27 16.76
C GLN A 186 -11.17 12.87 17.36
N ILE A 187 -9.98 12.50 17.86
CA ILE A 187 -9.72 11.17 18.44
C ILE A 187 -9.32 11.31 19.90
N ASP A 188 -9.26 10.20 20.62
CA ASP A 188 -8.58 10.18 21.91
C ASP A 188 -7.06 10.14 21.70
N VAL A 189 -6.36 11.17 22.18
CA VAL A 189 -4.91 11.27 22.04
C VAL A 189 -4.22 10.28 22.97
N ASP A 190 -4.81 9.99 24.14
CA ASP A 190 -4.24 9.03 25.08
C ASP A 190 -4.30 7.61 24.49
N ASP A 191 -5.42 7.25 23.85
CA ASP A 191 -5.54 5.97 23.12
C ASP A 191 -4.54 5.89 21.96
N LEU A 192 -4.39 6.97 21.18
CA LEU A 192 -3.39 7.03 20.10
C LEU A 192 -1.98 6.78 20.64
N GLN A 193 -1.59 7.47 21.70
CA GLN A 193 -0.27 7.34 22.30
C GLN A 193 -0.02 5.94 22.87
N LEU A 194 -1.02 5.37 23.53
CA LEU A 194 -0.97 4.03 24.08
C LEU A 194 -0.76 3.00 22.96
N LEU A 195 -1.63 3.01 21.95
CA LEU A 195 -1.57 2.08 20.82
C LEU A 195 -0.25 2.19 20.04
N VAL A 196 0.22 3.41 19.76
CA VAL A 196 1.53 3.60 19.11
C VAL A 196 2.64 3.04 19.97
N SER A 197 2.63 3.30 21.28
CA SER A 197 3.68 2.83 22.19
C SER A 197 3.73 1.31 22.25
N GLU A 198 2.57 0.65 22.32
CA GLU A 198 2.49 -0.82 22.33
C GLU A 198 2.99 -1.42 21.01
N VAL A 199 2.50 -0.94 19.87
CA VAL A 199 2.86 -1.51 18.56
C VAL A 199 4.33 -1.24 18.20
N VAL A 200 4.85 -0.04 18.49
CA VAL A 200 6.26 0.30 18.25
C VAL A 200 7.17 -0.50 19.17
N THR A 201 6.86 -0.59 20.47
CA THR A 201 7.66 -1.37 21.42
C THR A 201 7.69 -2.84 21.02
N ASN A 202 6.54 -3.41 20.66
CA ASN A 202 6.44 -4.78 20.17
C ASN A 202 7.30 -4.97 18.90
N SER A 203 7.27 -4.03 17.97
CA SER A 203 8.08 -4.08 16.75
C SER A 203 9.58 -3.98 17.06
N LEU A 204 10.01 -3.07 17.95
CA LEU A 204 11.43 -2.90 18.31
C LEU A 204 12.01 -4.11 19.05
N ILE A 205 11.24 -4.72 19.95
CA ILE A 205 11.66 -5.91 20.72
C ILE A 205 11.80 -7.12 19.81
N HIS A 206 10.81 -7.37 18.94
CA HIS A 206 10.75 -8.61 18.15
C HIS A 206 11.41 -8.52 16.78
N ALA A 207 11.45 -7.36 16.14
CA ALA A 207 12.00 -7.22 14.79
C ALA A 207 13.52 -7.04 14.76
N GLN A 208 14.11 -6.56 15.85
CA GLN A 208 15.55 -6.23 15.95
C GLN A 208 16.06 -5.24 14.87
N THR A 209 15.17 -4.47 14.25
CA THR A 209 15.48 -3.50 13.19
C THR A 209 14.97 -2.11 13.54
N GLU A 210 15.35 -1.11 12.73
CA GLU A 210 14.68 0.18 12.69
C GLU A 210 13.19 0.01 12.37
N VAL A 211 12.37 0.94 12.84
CA VAL A 211 10.91 0.92 12.71
C VAL A 211 10.43 2.23 12.10
N ASP A 212 9.68 2.13 11.00
CA ASP A 212 9.02 3.28 10.39
C ASP A 212 7.55 3.36 10.85
N VAL A 213 7.14 4.52 11.34
CA VAL A 213 5.77 4.82 11.76
C VAL A 213 5.16 5.81 10.77
N LEU A 214 4.04 5.44 10.16
CA LEU A 214 3.30 6.25 9.20
C LEU A 214 1.89 6.51 9.73
N LEU A 215 1.53 7.78 9.84
CA LEU A 215 0.18 8.21 10.21
C LEU A 215 -0.52 8.79 8.99
N ARG A 216 -1.78 8.40 8.78
CA ARG A 216 -2.63 8.93 7.72
C ARG A 216 -4.01 9.25 8.28
N SER A 217 -4.42 10.51 8.18
CA SER A 217 -5.80 10.91 8.48
C SER A 217 -6.69 10.67 7.26
N TYR A 218 -7.84 10.04 7.50
CA TYR A 218 -8.93 9.91 6.55
C TYR A 218 -10.17 10.62 7.12
N PRO A 219 -11.22 10.85 6.31
CA PRO A 219 -12.52 11.27 6.85
C PRO A 219 -13.01 10.27 7.91
N GLY A 220 -13.17 10.75 9.14
CA GLY A 220 -13.73 9.96 10.25
C GLY A 220 -12.80 8.91 10.89
N ARG A 221 -11.54 8.79 10.46
CA ARG A 221 -10.57 7.86 11.08
C ARG A 221 -9.11 8.28 10.91
N LEU A 222 -8.26 7.81 11.81
CA LEU A 222 -6.80 7.87 11.71
C LEU A 222 -6.27 6.44 11.56
N ARG A 223 -5.42 6.19 10.56
CA ARG A 223 -4.67 4.94 10.43
C ARG A 223 -3.21 5.16 10.80
N VAL A 224 -2.68 4.23 11.59
CA VAL A 224 -1.26 4.18 11.93
C VAL A 224 -0.68 2.86 11.44
N GLU A 225 0.43 2.94 10.74
CA GLU A 225 1.16 1.80 10.19
C GLU A 225 2.57 1.80 10.77
N VAL A 226 2.96 0.69 11.38
CA VAL A 226 4.28 0.46 11.97
C VAL A 226 4.96 -0.63 11.16
N ARG A 227 5.98 -0.25 10.39
CA ARG A 227 6.73 -1.16 9.54
C ARG A 227 8.06 -1.51 10.18
N ASP A 228 8.33 -2.80 10.26
CA ASP A 228 9.63 -3.34 10.65
C ASP A 228 10.16 -4.27 9.54
N SER A 229 11.42 -4.67 9.63
CA SER A 229 12.06 -5.53 8.62
C SER A 229 11.99 -7.03 8.95
N ASN A 230 11.22 -7.44 9.97
CA ASN A 230 11.00 -8.84 10.37
C ASN A 230 9.64 -9.36 9.86
N PRO A 231 9.61 -10.48 9.11
CA PRO A 231 8.38 -10.96 8.49
C PRO A 231 7.44 -11.72 9.44
N ARG A 232 7.78 -11.96 10.72
CA ARG A 232 6.96 -12.75 11.65
C ARG A 232 5.81 -11.94 12.28
N PRO A 233 4.54 -12.40 12.23
CA PRO A 233 3.40 -11.66 12.80
C PRO A 233 3.54 -11.44 14.33
N PRO A 234 2.87 -10.41 14.89
CA PRO A 234 2.78 -10.22 16.35
C PRO A 234 2.19 -11.45 17.04
N ILE A 235 2.70 -11.80 18.22
CA ILE A 235 2.18 -12.93 19.01
C ILE A 235 1.07 -12.41 19.93
N LEU A 236 -0.16 -12.93 19.75
CA LEU A 236 -1.25 -12.80 20.73
C LEU A 236 -1.06 -13.88 21.79
N ALA A 237 -1.03 -13.52 23.09
CA ALA A 237 -1.03 -14.51 24.15
C ALA A 237 -2.41 -15.19 24.23
N ALA A 238 -2.54 -16.35 23.59
CA ALA A 238 -3.63 -17.26 23.85
C ALA A 238 -3.54 -17.73 25.31
N ILE A 239 -4.66 -17.72 26.01
CA ILE A 239 -4.83 -18.32 27.33
C ILE A 239 -4.54 -19.82 27.19
N VAL A 240 -3.30 -20.23 27.43
CA VAL A 240 -2.94 -21.63 27.63
C VAL A 240 -2.18 -21.68 28.94
N GLY A 241 -2.85 -22.23 29.96
CA GLY A 241 -2.25 -22.52 31.25
C GLY A 241 -1.06 -23.46 31.08
N GLY A 242 0.12 -22.94 31.39
CA GLY A 242 1.37 -23.67 31.47
C GLY A 242 2.35 -22.81 32.24
N GLU A 243 2.55 -23.13 33.52
CA GLU A 243 3.45 -22.45 34.44
C GLU A 243 4.90 -22.66 34.00
N GLU A 244 5.42 -21.97 32.98
CA GLU A 244 6.88 -21.94 32.71
C GLU A 244 7.39 -20.88 31.68
N ALA A 245 6.64 -19.82 31.38
CA ALA A 245 7.13 -18.69 30.56
C ALA A 245 7.23 -17.40 31.41
N VAL A 246 8.17 -17.36 32.35
CA VAL A 246 8.28 -16.31 33.37
C VAL A 246 9.24 -15.20 32.91
N ASN A 247 8.71 -14.25 32.14
CA ASN A 247 8.75 -12.78 32.37
C ASN A 247 8.78 -11.92 31.09
N ASP A 248 9.53 -12.25 30.04
CA ASP A 248 9.60 -11.38 28.83
C ASP A 248 8.46 -11.65 27.83
N GLU A 249 8.00 -12.90 27.71
CA GLU A 249 6.94 -13.31 26.78
C GLU A 249 5.53 -12.92 27.28
N ALA A 250 5.37 -12.78 28.60
CA ALA A 250 4.11 -12.42 29.24
C ALA A 250 3.78 -10.92 29.11
N GLU A 251 4.78 -10.04 29.06
CA GLU A 251 4.58 -8.59 28.82
C GLU A 251 4.27 -8.31 27.34
N SER A 252 4.98 -8.97 26.42
CA SER A 252 4.74 -8.84 24.98
C SER A 252 3.34 -9.26 24.54
N GLY A 253 2.72 -10.22 25.22
CA GLY A 253 1.37 -10.69 24.91
C GLY A 253 0.26 -9.73 25.35
N ARG A 254 0.52 -8.86 26.34
CA ARG A 254 -0.46 -7.89 26.86
C ARG A 254 -0.62 -6.68 25.95
N GLY A 255 0.46 -6.22 25.31
CA GLY A 255 0.42 -5.06 24.42
C GLY A 255 -0.58 -5.24 23.27
N MET A 256 -0.62 -6.43 22.67
CA MET A 256 -1.59 -6.72 21.62
C MET A 256 -3.02 -6.90 22.13
N LEU A 257 -3.23 -7.31 23.39
CA LEU A 257 -4.56 -7.31 24.01
C LEU A 257 -5.08 -5.88 24.23
N ILE A 258 -4.19 -4.93 24.53
CA ILE A 258 -4.54 -3.50 24.60
C ILE A 258 -4.91 -2.99 23.21
N VAL A 259 -4.14 -3.34 22.18
CA VAL A 259 -4.46 -2.97 20.79
C VAL A 259 -5.82 -3.52 20.37
N ASP A 260 -6.10 -4.78 20.68
CA ASP A 260 -7.38 -5.42 20.38
C ASP A 260 -8.57 -4.77 21.12
N ALA A 261 -8.36 -4.32 22.36
CA ALA A 261 -9.41 -3.70 23.16
C ALA A 261 -9.70 -2.22 22.80
N VAL A 262 -8.69 -1.48 22.32
CA VAL A 262 -8.77 -0.01 22.15
C VAL A 262 -8.88 0.40 20.68
N ALA A 263 -8.23 -0.31 19.75
CA ALA A 263 -8.30 0.03 18.34
C ALA A 263 -9.70 -0.24 17.77
N TRP A 264 -10.13 0.60 16.82
CA TRP A 264 -11.37 0.33 16.08
C TRP A 264 -11.22 -0.86 15.13
N ALA A 265 -10.04 -0.97 14.51
CA ALA A 265 -9.61 -2.12 13.73
C ALA A 265 -8.09 -2.20 13.80
N TRP A 266 -7.53 -3.41 13.72
CA TRP A 266 -6.08 -3.60 13.64
C TRP A 266 -5.76 -4.89 12.87
N GLY A 267 -4.53 -4.98 12.38
CA GLY A 267 -4.08 -6.15 11.63
C GLY A 267 -2.59 -6.13 11.35
N THR A 268 -2.14 -7.11 10.57
CA THR A 268 -0.75 -7.21 10.10
C THR A 268 -0.73 -7.64 8.65
N SER A 269 0.07 -6.96 7.83
CA SER A 269 0.28 -7.30 6.42
C SER A 269 1.76 -7.48 6.08
N PRO A 270 2.12 -8.35 5.12
CA PRO A 270 3.50 -8.49 4.66
C PRO A 270 4.02 -7.21 3.98
N ALA A 271 5.28 -6.83 4.22
CA ALA A 271 5.88 -5.60 3.68
C ALA A 271 7.29 -5.83 3.11
N GLY A 272 7.38 -6.54 1.98
CA GLY A 272 8.65 -6.92 1.36
C GLY A 272 9.37 -7.98 2.21
N ARG A 273 10.55 -7.64 2.78
CA ARG A 273 11.29 -8.52 3.71
C ARG A 273 10.79 -8.49 5.15
N GLY A 274 9.89 -7.56 5.49
CA GLY A 274 9.36 -7.39 6.83
C GLY A 274 7.84 -7.43 6.90
N LYS A 275 7.26 -6.79 7.91
CA LYS A 275 5.81 -6.69 8.12
C LYS A 275 5.40 -5.26 8.43
N THR A 276 4.11 -4.99 8.22
CA THR A 276 3.45 -3.79 8.71
C THR A 276 2.35 -4.21 9.68
N THR A 277 2.51 -3.82 10.95
CA THR A 277 1.43 -3.89 11.95
C THR A 277 0.69 -2.57 11.91
N TRP A 278 -0.64 -2.60 11.81
CA TRP A 278 -1.44 -1.39 11.66
C TRP A 278 -2.65 -1.39 12.58
N PHE A 279 -3.12 -0.20 12.93
CA PHE A 279 -4.37 -0.02 13.64
C PHE A 279 -5.07 1.27 13.20
N GLU A 280 -6.38 1.33 13.45
CA GLU A 280 -7.23 2.46 13.14
C GLU A 280 -7.94 2.96 14.41
N LEU A 281 -8.02 4.29 14.55
CA LEU A 281 -8.84 4.97 15.54
C LEU A 281 -9.97 5.72 14.84
N LYS A 282 -11.19 5.59 15.35
CA LYS A 282 -12.35 6.30 14.83
C LYS A 282 -12.43 7.70 15.42
N ALA A 283 -12.82 8.68 14.61
CA ALA A 283 -13.16 10.00 15.11
C ALA A 283 -14.38 9.92 16.05
N LYS A 284 -14.28 10.57 17.21
CA LYS A 284 -15.37 10.91 18.11
C LYS A 284 -16.42 11.67 17.30
N SER A 285 -17.65 11.17 17.40
CA SER A 285 -18.84 11.69 16.68
C SER A 285 -19.33 12.99 17.29
#